data_AF-A0A4P7BY09-F1
#
_entry.id   AF-A0A4P7BY09-F1
#
_cell.length_a   1.000
_cell.length_b   1.000
_cell.length_c   1.000
_cell.angle_alpha   90.00
_cell.angle_beta   90.00
_cell.angle_gamma   90.00
#
_symmetry.space_group_name_H-M   'P 1'
#
loop_
_entity.id
_entity.type
_entity.pdbx_description
1 polymer ?
#
loop_
_entity_poly.entity_id
_entity_poly.type
_entity_poly.pdbx_seq_one_letter_code
_entity_poly.pdbx_strand_id
1 'polypeptide(L)'
;MIAAYGYFDRCVALCREHGLGRVEVANLAMRGVTQFYQNAIEAALADKDWCAAERYAALLEEYTRLEPLPWSDFFIEWARVLAALGAGIRESTMEETLQQLYAEARRANFKAALPALQEALEIIKP
;
A
#
# COMPACT_ATOMS: atom_id res chain seq x y z
N MET A 1 -12.63 9.04 4.14
CA MET A 1 -12.30 7.92 3.23
C MET A 1 -11.56 6.89 4.07
N ILE A 2 -12.06 5.66 4.18
CA ILE A 2 -11.49 4.69 5.11
C ILE A 2 -10.47 3.83 4.35
N ALA A 3 -9.20 4.24 4.38
CA ALA A 3 -8.06 3.35 4.11
C ALA A 3 -7.93 2.31 5.26
N ALA A 4 -7.02 1.33 5.15
CA ALA A 4 -6.77 0.36 6.23
C ALA A 4 -6.57 1.04 7.59
N TYR A 5 -5.83 2.15 7.62
CA TYR A 5 -5.71 3.03 8.79
C TYR A 5 -7.06 3.38 9.42
N GLY A 6 -8.03 3.84 8.62
CA GLY A 6 -9.33 4.25 9.11
C GLY A 6 -10.17 3.08 9.67
N TYR A 7 -9.94 1.85 9.19
CA TYR A 7 -10.57 0.66 9.78
C TYR A 7 -9.98 0.39 11.17
N PHE A 8 -8.66 0.37 11.29
CA PHE A 8 -8.00 0.17 12.58
C PHE A 8 -8.27 1.31 13.56
N ASP A 9 -8.37 2.56 13.09
CA ASP A 9 -8.76 3.70 13.91
C ASP A 9 -10.16 3.52 14.53
N ARG A 10 -11.13 3.03 13.73
CA ARG A 10 -12.47 2.68 14.25
C ARG A 10 -12.44 1.49 15.22
N CYS A 11 -11.63 0.46 14.96
CA CYS A 11 -11.49 -0.66 15.87
C CYS A 11 -10.93 -0.21 17.23
N VAL A 12 -9.91 0.66 17.22
CA VAL A 12 -9.35 1.25 18.44
C VAL A 12 -10.41 2.06 19.20
N ALA A 13 -11.18 2.90 18.50
CA ALA A 13 -12.26 3.67 19.11
C ALA A 13 -13.32 2.77 19.77
N LEU A 14 -13.74 1.70 19.08
CA LEU A 14 -14.70 0.72 19.60
C LEU A 14 -14.15 -0.01 20.83
N CYS A 15 -12.87 -0.42 20.81
CA CYS A 15 -12.26 -1.06 21.96
C CYS A 15 -12.25 -0.15 23.20
N ARG A 16 -12.01 1.16 23.02
CA ARG A 16 -12.05 2.13 24.12
C ARG A 16 -13.43 2.31 24.69
N GLU A 17 -14.44 2.43 23.83
CA GLU A 17 -15.84 2.57 24.24
C GLU A 17 -16.31 1.40 25.11
N HIS A 18 -15.84 0.18 24.82
CA HIS A 18 -16.25 -1.04 25.52
C HIS A 18 -15.22 -1.56 26.54
N GLY A 19 -14.13 -0.84 26.82
CA GLY A 19 -13.11 -1.26 27.78
C GLY A 19 -12.31 -2.52 27.38
N LEU A 20 -12.19 -2.81 26.08
CA LEU A 20 -11.52 -3.99 25.53
C LEU A 20 -9.99 -3.80 25.37
N GLY A 21 -9.30 -3.45 26.47
CA GLY A 21 -7.90 -3.01 26.43
C GLY A 21 -6.92 -3.98 25.75
N ARG A 22 -7.09 -5.30 25.92
CA ARG A 22 -6.22 -6.29 25.25
C ARG A 22 -6.37 -6.28 23.73
N VAL A 23 -7.58 -6.05 23.22
CA VAL A 23 -7.86 -5.98 21.79
C VAL A 23 -7.43 -4.62 21.23
N GLU A 24 -7.55 -3.54 22.02
CA GLU A 24 -7.03 -2.23 21.66
C GLU A 24 -5.53 -2.28 21.33
N VAL A 25 -4.72 -2.88 22.21
CA VAL A 25 -3.25 -2.95 22.03
C VAL A 25 -2.87 -3.64 20.72
N ALA A 26 -3.56 -4.73 20.37
CA ALA A 26 -3.33 -5.42 19.10
C ALA A 26 -3.67 -4.53 17.89
N ASN A 27 -4.76 -3.77 17.95
CA ASN A 27 -5.17 -2.87 16.87
C ASN A 27 -4.28 -1.62 16.74
N LEU A 28 -3.66 -1.15 17.83
CA LEU A 28 -2.79 0.04 17.81
C LEU A 28 -1.54 -0.17 16.94
N ALA A 29 -0.94 -1.35 16.99
CA ALA A 29 0.22 -1.68 16.14
C ALA A 29 -0.15 -1.57 14.66
N MET A 30 -1.23 -2.23 14.24
CA MET A 30 -1.69 -2.21 12.85
C MET A 30 -2.14 -0.82 12.38
N ARG A 31 -2.74 -0.01 13.27
CA ARG A 31 -3.05 1.39 12.98
C ARG A 31 -1.79 2.17 12.63
N GLY A 32 -0.71 2.01 13.40
CA GLY A 32 0.56 2.70 13.14
C GLY A 32 1.25 2.21 11.86
N VAL A 33 1.33 0.89 11.68
CA VAL A 33 1.94 0.24 10.50
C VAL A 33 1.28 0.69 9.22
N THR A 34 -0.06 0.64 9.17
CA THR A 34 -0.83 1.03 7.97
C THR A 34 -0.67 2.50 7.62
N GLN A 35 -0.60 3.38 8.64
CA GLN A 35 -0.33 4.79 8.42
C GLN A 35 1.09 5.03 7.91
N PHE A 36 2.08 4.40 8.53
CA PHE A 36 3.48 4.66 8.23
C PHE A 36 3.88 4.18 6.84
N TYR A 37 3.69 2.89 6.54
CA TYR A 37 4.20 2.33 5.29
C TYR A 37 3.48 2.87 4.06
N GLN A 38 2.17 3.08 4.13
CA GLN A 38 1.42 3.69 3.02
C GLN A 38 1.99 5.08 2.70
N ASN A 39 2.13 5.94 3.71
CA ASN A 39 2.63 7.31 3.51
C ASN A 39 4.10 7.32 3.06
N ALA A 40 4.93 6.42 3.60
CA ALA A 40 6.35 6.33 3.25
C ALA A 40 6.56 5.89 1.79
N ILE A 41 5.80 4.88 1.34
CA ILE A 41 5.83 4.44 -0.06
C ILE A 41 5.31 5.55 -0.98
N GLU A 42 4.17 6.17 -0.65
CA GLU A 42 3.59 7.25 -1.46
C GLU A 42 4.55 8.43 -1.61
N ALA A 43 5.19 8.86 -0.52
CA ALA A 43 6.19 9.92 -0.55
C ALA A 43 7.41 9.53 -1.41
N ALA A 44 7.94 8.32 -1.24
CA ALA A 44 9.09 7.86 -2.03
C ALA A 44 8.78 7.81 -3.53
N LEU A 45 7.60 7.34 -3.92
CA LEU A 45 7.18 7.33 -5.32
C LEU A 45 6.99 8.74 -5.88
N ALA A 46 6.40 9.66 -5.11
CA ALA A 46 6.23 11.05 -5.52
C ALA A 46 7.58 11.76 -5.73
N ASP A 47 8.56 11.49 -4.86
CA ASP A 47 9.93 12.02 -4.95
C ASP A 47 10.80 11.30 -5.98
N LYS A 48 10.26 10.27 -6.65
CA LYS A 48 10.98 9.39 -7.59
C LYS A 48 12.17 8.67 -6.96
N ASP A 49 12.15 8.49 -5.64
CA ASP A 49 13.11 7.67 -4.92
C ASP A 49 12.70 6.19 -4.99
N TRP A 50 12.98 5.58 -6.14
CA TRP A 50 12.63 4.19 -6.44
C TRP A 50 13.26 3.21 -5.45
N CYS A 51 14.49 3.48 -4.99
CA CYS A 51 15.17 2.66 -3.99
C CYS A 51 14.46 2.73 -2.64
N ALA A 52 14.01 3.91 -2.20
CA ALA A 52 13.25 4.04 -0.97
C ALA A 52 11.87 3.36 -1.07
N ALA A 53 11.18 3.50 -2.21
CA ALA A 53 9.90 2.83 -2.45
C ALA A 53 10.02 1.30 -2.31
N GLU A 54 11.02 0.70 -2.97
CA GLU A 54 11.30 -0.74 -2.86
C GLU A 54 11.67 -1.15 -1.43
N ARG A 55 12.50 -0.35 -0.76
CA ARG A 55 12.89 -0.61 0.64
C ARG A 55 11.68 -0.63 1.56
N TYR A 56 10.75 0.32 1.42
CA TYR A 56 9.54 0.34 2.25
C TYR A 56 8.60 -0.82 1.93
N ALA A 57 8.52 -1.24 0.66
CA ALA A 57 7.80 -2.45 0.27
C ALA A 57 8.37 -3.70 0.96
N ALA A 58 9.70 -3.88 0.91
CA ALA A 58 10.37 -5.01 1.55
C ALA A 58 10.21 -5.00 3.08
N LEU A 59 10.27 -3.83 3.72
CA LEU A 59 10.05 -3.72 5.16
C LEU A 59 8.59 -4.03 5.55
N LEU A 60 7.62 -3.62 4.73
CA LEU A 60 6.23 -3.97 4.94
C LEU A 60 6.00 -5.48 4.76
N GLU A 61 6.59 -6.08 3.73
CA GLU A 61 6.54 -7.51 3.47
C GLU A 61 7.09 -8.32 4.64
N GLU A 62 8.27 -7.96 5.17
CA GLU A 62 8.83 -8.64 6.34
C GLU A 62 7.95 -8.46 7.58
N TYR A 63 7.38 -7.27 7.79
CA TYR A 63 6.49 -7.02 8.92
C TYR A 63 5.24 -7.91 8.86
N THR A 64 4.65 -8.09 7.68
CA THR A 64 3.45 -8.91 7.48
C THR A 64 3.74 -10.37 7.13
N ARG A 65 5.00 -10.81 7.08
CA ARG A 65 5.39 -12.13 6.58
C ARG A 65 4.66 -13.31 7.23
N LEU A 66 4.40 -13.22 8.54
CA LEU A 66 3.71 -14.30 9.27
C LEU A 66 2.20 -14.34 8.99
N GLU A 67 1.60 -13.18 8.71
CA GLU A 67 0.18 -13.03 8.41
C GLU A 67 -0.01 -12.00 7.27
N PRO A 68 0.22 -12.41 6.00
CA PRO A 68 0.04 -11.52 4.86
C PRO A 68 -1.41 -11.04 4.76
N LEU A 69 -1.59 -9.77 4.42
CA LEU A 69 -2.90 -9.14 4.30
C LEU A 69 -3.10 -8.65 2.87
N PRO A 70 -4.32 -8.73 2.30
CA PRO A 70 -4.59 -8.19 0.97
C PRO A 70 -4.21 -6.71 0.81
N TRP A 71 -4.31 -5.93 1.90
CA TRP A 71 -3.84 -4.55 1.91
C TRP A 71 -2.31 -4.44 1.79
N SER A 72 -1.54 -5.25 2.53
CA SER A 72 -0.08 -5.19 2.42
C SER A 72 0.38 -5.66 1.06
N ASP A 73 -0.19 -6.76 0.55
CA ASP A 73 0.18 -7.34 -0.75
C ASP A 73 -0.03 -6.32 -1.87
N PHE A 74 -1.17 -5.62 -1.85
CA PHE A 74 -1.46 -4.54 -2.79
C PHE A 74 -0.40 -3.43 -2.73
N PHE A 75 -0.09 -2.88 -1.55
CA PHE A 75 0.83 -1.75 -1.43
C PHE A 75 2.30 -2.14 -1.69
N ILE A 76 2.66 -3.39 -1.42
CA ILE A 76 3.98 -3.96 -1.77
C ILE A 76 4.12 -4.04 -3.30
N GLU A 77 3.15 -4.64 -3.98
CA GLU A 77 3.19 -4.79 -5.43
C GLU A 77 3.08 -3.43 -6.14
N TRP A 78 2.24 -2.54 -5.64
CA TRP A 78 2.12 -1.16 -6.10
C TRP A 78 3.44 -0.40 -6.03
N ALA A 79 4.16 -0.51 -4.92
CA ALA A 79 5.48 0.10 -4.77
C ALA A 79 6.49 -0.49 -5.77
N ARG A 80 6.57 -1.82 -5.84
CA ARG A 80 7.51 -2.58 -6.67
C ARG A 80 7.37 -2.26 -8.15
N VAL A 81 6.15 -2.39 -8.69
CA VAL A 81 5.92 -2.21 -10.13
C VAL A 81 6.17 -0.76 -10.56
N LEU A 82 5.77 0.22 -9.73
CA LEU A 82 5.97 1.64 -10.04
C LEU A 82 7.43 2.04 -9.91
N ALA A 83 8.14 1.56 -8.88
CA ALA A 83 9.57 1.78 -8.73
C ALA A 83 10.36 1.16 -9.89
N ALA A 84 10.02 -0.07 -10.30
CA ALA A 84 10.67 -0.74 -11.43
C ALA A 84 10.43 0.02 -12.74
N LEU A 85 9.17 0.41 -13.02
CA LEU A 85 8.83 1.21 -14.20
C LEU A 85 9.56 2.56 -14.19
N GLY A 86 9.59 3.25 -13.05
CA GLY A 86 10.28 4.52 -12.85
C GLY A 86 11.80 4.41 -13.02
N ALA A 87 12.39 3.27 -12.65
CA ALA A 87 13.80 2.95 -12.86
C ALA A 87 14.13 2.54 -14.31
N GLY A 88 13.14 2.53 -15.22
CA GLY A 88 13.33 2.18 -16.63
C GLY A 88 13.27 0.68 -16.92
N ILE A 89 12.95 -0.15 -15.93
CA ILE A 89 12.73 -1.58 -16.15
C ILE A 89 11.41 -1.74 -16.91
N ARG A 90 11.40 -2.65 -17.89
CA ARG A 90 10.24 -2.97 -18.72
C ARG A 90 10.16 -4.48 -18.86
N GLU A 91 9.21 -5.08 -18.17
CA GLU A 91 8.90 -6.51 -18.28
C GLU A 91 7.58 -6.70 -19.02
N SER A 92 7.44 -7.80 -19.74
CA SER A 92 6.27 -8.07 -20.57
C SER A 92 4.96 -8.20 -19.78
N THR A 93 5.04 -8.48 -18.48
CA THR A 93 3.88 -8.64 -17.58
C THR A 93 3.47 -7.35 -16.88
N MET A 94 4.30 -6.31 -16.91
CA MET A 94 4.05 -5.08 -16.13
C MET A 94 2.75 -4.38 -16.49
N GLU A 95 2.37 -4.36 -17.77
CA GLU A 95 1.11 -3.74 -18.19
C GLU A 95 -0.09 -4.44 -17.55
N GLU A 96 -0.09 -5.78 -17.56
CA GLU A 96 -1.14 -6.59 -16.93
C GLU A 96 -1.18 -6.34 -15.43
N THR A 97 -0.03 -6.34 -14.74
CA THR A 97 0.06 -6.03 -13.31
C THR A 97 -0.51 -4.66 -12.98
N LEU A 98 -0.14 -3.62 -13.74
CA LEU A 98 -0.65 -2.26 -13.54
C LEU A 98 -2.17 -2.17 -13.75
N GLN A 99 -2.72 -2.88 -14.74
CA GLN A 99 -4.16 -2.95 -14.98
C GLN A 99 -4.89 -3.66 -13.82
N GLN A 100 -4.35 -4.76 -13.32
CA GLN A 100 -4.90 -5.50 -12.18
C GLN A 100 -4.91 -4.63 -10.92
N LEU A 101 -3.78 -3.98 -10.59
CA LEU A 101 -3.68 -3.06 -9.45
C LEU A 101 -4.63 -1.88 -9.59
N TYR A 102 -4.78 -1.31 -10.79
CA TYR A 102 -5.74 -0.21 -11.00
C TYR A 102 -7.18 -0.66 -10.74
N ALA A 103 -7.57 -1.83 -11.25
CA ALA A 103 -8.90 -2.40 -11.00
C ALA A 103 -9.12 -2.68 -9.51
N GLU A 104 -8.12 -3.24 -8.83
CA GLU A 104 -8.19 -3.51 -7.40
C GLU A 104 -8.28 -2.22 -6.56
N ALA A 105 -7.45 -1.22 -6.85
CA ALA A 105 -7.48 0.07 -6.18
C ALA A 105 -8.86 0.73 -6.29
N ARG A 106 -9.52 0.62 -7.45
CA ARG A 106 -10.90 1.08 -7.63
C ARG A 106 -11.90 0.28 -6.80
N ARG A 107 -11.81 -1.05 -6.81
CA ARG A 107 -12.71 -1.95 -6.05
C ARG A 107 -12.58 -1.73 -4.53
N ALA A 108 -11.35 -1.61 -4.04
CA ALA A 108 -11.03 -1.42 -2.63
C ALA A 108 -11.07 0.06 -2.18
N ASN A 109 -11.35 0.99 -3.11
CA ASN A 109 -11.44 2.43 -2.87
C ASN A 109 -10.12 3.06 -2.35
N PHE A 110 -8.98 2.56 -2.81
CA PHE A 110 -7.65 3.10 -2.54
C PHE A 110 -7.35 4.31 -3.44
N LYS A 111 -8.14 5.38 -3.28
CA LYS A 111 -8.10 6.51 -4.23
C LYS A 111 -6.73 7.18 -4.36
N ALA A 112 -5.93 7.18 -3.30
CA ALA A 112 -4.57 7.75 -3.32
C ALA A 112 -3.62 7.00 -4.28
N ALA A 113 -3.83 5.70 -4.49
CA ALA A 113 -2.99 4.89 -5.39
C ALA A 113 -3.32 5.07 -6.89
N LEU A 114 -4.53 5.57 -7.21
CA LEU A 114 -5.04 5.64 -8.58
C LEU A 114 -4.24 6.56 -9.52
N PRO A 115 -3.82 7.79 -9.12
CA PRO A 115 -3.12 8.70 -10.03
C PRO A 115 -1.81 8.11 -10.57
N ALA A 116 -0.98 7.54 -9.69
CA ALA A 116 0.30 6.95 -10.08
C ALA A 116 0.12 5.73 -11.00
N LEU A 117 -0.89 4.89 -10.74
CA LEU A 117 -1.23 3.77 -11.61
C LEU A 117 -1.71 4.23 -12.99
N GLN A 118 -2.52 5.29 -13.04
CA GLN A 118 -2.98 5.84 -14.31
C GLN A 118 -1.82 6.42 -15.12
N GLU A 119 -0.92 7.18 -14.50
CA GLU A 119 0.28 7.70 -15.15
C GLU A 119 1.16 6.56 -15.69
N ALA A 120 1.41 5.53 -14.88
CA ALA A 120 2.18 4.35 -15.27
C ALA A 120 1.56 3.61 -16.47
N LEU A 121 0.23 3.47 -16.50
CA LEU A 121 -0.48 2.86 -17.62
C LEU A 121 -0.40 3.68 -18.91
N GLU A 122 -0.25 5.01 -18.85
CA GLU A 122 0.01 5.81 -20.05
C GLU A 122 1.47 5.72 -20.50
N ILE A 123 2.41 5.61 -19.56
CA ILE A 123 3.85 5.48 -19.86
C ILE A 123 4.20 4.12 -20.46
N ILE A 124 3.54 3.05 -20.02
CA ILE A 124 3.88 1.69 -20.44
C ILE A 124 3.29 1.29 -21.78
N LYS A 125 2.24 1.99 -22.25
CA LYS A 125 1.70 1.78 -23.59
C LYS A 125 2.79 2.08 -24.63
N PRO A 126 2.89 1.26 -25.69
CA PRO A 126 3.89 1.41 -26.74
C PRO A 126 3.76 2.70 -27.56
#